data_AF-H1KZW2-F1
#
_entry.id   AF-H1KZW2-F1
#
_cell.length_a   1.000
_cell.length_b   1.000
_cell.length_c   1.000
_cell.angle_alpha   90.00
_cell.angle_beta   90.00
_cell.angle_gamma   90.00
#
_symmetry.space_group_name_H-M   'P 1'
#
loop_
_entity.id
_entity.type
_entity.pdbx_description
1 polymer ?
#
loop_
_entity_poly.entity_id
_entity_poly.type
_entity_poly.pdbx_seq_one_letter_code
_entity_poly.pdbx_strand_id
1 'polypeptide(L)'
;MAEFQLNNAKKGDKLKVLRIEGGKKIKKELNDKGIKVGKVIEVLSRGADYGYKPLVVSVGGGDILIPRGIASKIYVGDKLLIDFEVGEGVVNVDELNKSSIHALEKLGIYNGVKVEIKGYENEKLYTFKVDDNEIKLCSGESAKILVDEGGKIIQATSLSKKGKICGYIGGEEFLKKIKEKLGEDIVGKEIEKISVSEGSFECKSNGEMIFLKVGDESVVIGKGKAEKIWVDLYNG
;
A
#
# COMPACT_ATOMS: atom_id res chain seq x y z
N MET A 1 4.90 -10.05 -14.86
CA MET A 1 3.98 -10.49 -13.81
C MET A 1 4.48 -11.83 -13.29
N ALA A 2 4.94 -11.90 -12.04
CA ALA A 2 5.26 -13.21 -11.46
C ALA A 2 3.95 -13.88 -11.04
N GLU A 3 3.62 -15.01 -11.67
CA GLU A 3 2.52 -15.87 -11.25
C GLU A 3 3.07 -17.16 -10.65
N PHE A 4 2.34 -17.72 -9.69
CA PHE A 4 2.64 -19.04 -9.13
C PHE A 4 1.34 -19.81 -8.87
N GLN A 5 1.46 -21.13 -8.78
CA GLN A 5 0.30 -21.98 -8.49
C GLN A 5 -0.22 -21.71 -7.08
N LEU A 6 -1.55 -21.65 -6.92
CA LEU A 6 -2.21 -21.44 -5.63
C LEU A 6 -1.76 -22.43 -4.55
N ASN A 7 -1.27 -23.62 -4.94
CA ASN A 7 -0.66 -24.57 -4.02
C ASN A 7 0.49 -23.99 -3.18
N ASN A 8 1.23 -23.02 -3.71
CA ASN A 8 2.40 -22.41 -3.09
C ASN A 8 2.06 -21.19 -2.23
N ALA A 9 0.82 -20.70 -2.28
CA ALA A 9 0.37 -19.58 -1.45
C ALA A 9 0.41 -19.95 0.05
N LYS A 10 0.71 -18.96 0.89
CA LYS A 10 0.76 -19.08 2.35
C LYS A 10 -0.61 -18.76 2.95
N LYS A 11 -0.85 -19.26 4.17
CA LYS A 11 -2.03 -18.86 4.94
C LYS A 11 -2.00 -17.34 5.17
N GLY A 12 -3.13 -16.67 4.94
CA GLY A 12 -3.28 -15.22 5.05
C GLY A 12 -3.03 -14.47 3.73
N ASP A 13 -2.47 -15.12 2.71
CA ASP A 13 -2.24 -14.46 1.42
C ASP A 13 -3.58 -14.08 0.76
N LYS A 14 -3.71 -12.81 0.35
CA LYS A 14 -4.76 -12.32 -0.55
C LYS A 14 -4.16 -12.09 -1.93
N LEU A 15 -4.61 -12.87 -2.91
CA LEU A 15 -3.98 -12.94 -4.22
C LEU A 15 -5.01 -12.79 -5.33
N LYS A 16 -4.63 -12.14 -6.43
CA LYS A 16 -5.47 -12.03 -7.62
C LYS A 16 -5.27 -13.27 -8.49
N VAL A 17 -6.37 -13.85 -8.98
CA VAL A 17 -6.33 -14.95 -9.94
C VAL A 17 -5.94 -14.39 -11.30
N LEU A 18 -4.75 -14.74 -11.77
CA LEU A 18 -4.23 -14.27 -13.05
C LEU A 18 -4.64 -15.19 -14.19
N ARG A 19 -4.64 -16.51 -13.93
CA ARG A 19 -4.87 -17.51 -14.97
C ARG A 19 -5.42 -18.81 -14.40
N ILE A 20 -6.25 -19.49 -15.18
CA ILE A 20 -6.82 -20.81 -14.85
C ILE A 20 -6.57 -21.77 -16.01
N GLU A 21 -5.86 -22.86 -15.71
CA GLU A 21 -5.60 -23.97 -16.62
C GLU A 21 -6.68 -25.07 -16.51
N GLY A 22 -6.80 -25.87 -17.57
CA GLY A 22 -7.75 -26.98 -17.64
C GLY A 22 -8.92 -26.74 -18.61
N GLY A 23 -9.66 -27.82 -18.88
CA GLY A 23 -10.76 -27.83 -19.84
C GLY A 23 -11.99 -27.05 -19.38
N LYS A 24 -12.96 -26.87 -20.29
CA LYS A 24 -14.21 -26.09 -20.08
C LYS A 24 -14.94 -26.46 -18.78
N LYS A 25 -14.96 -27.75 -18.42
CA LYS A 25 -15.61 -28.25 -17.19
C LYS A 25 -15.01 -27.63 -15.91
N ILE A 26 -13.69 -27.61 -15.80
CA ILE A 26 -12.98 -27.06 -14.63
C ILE A 26 -13.20 -25.55 -14.54
N LYS A 27 -13.05 -24.84 -15.67
CA LYS A 27 -13.27 -23.40 -15.72
C LYS A 27 -14.70 -23.03 -15.32
N LYS A 28 -15.70 -23.80 -15.76
CA LYS A 28 -17.10 -23.61 -15.37
C LYS A 28 -17.29 -23.83 -13.87
N GLU A 29 -16.81 -24.95 -13.33
CA GLU A 29 -16.95 -25.27 -11.89
C GLU A 29 -16.31 -24.19 -10.99
N LEU A 30 -15.11 -23.72 -11.35
CA LEU A 30 -14.45 -22.65 -10.61
C LEU A 30 -15.22 -21.33 -10.70
N ASN A 31 -15.72 -20.99 -11.89
CA ASN A 31 -16.51 -19.79 -12.10
C ASN A 31 -17.84 -19.82 -11.32
N ASP A 32 -18.51 -20.97 -11.25
CA ASP A 32 -19.74 -21.16 -10.47
C ASP A 32 -19.48 -20.99 -8.96
N LYS A 33 -18.25 -21.29 -8.51
CA LYS A 33 -17.74 -21.02 -7.16
C LYS A 33 -17.19 -19.60 -6.99
N GLY A 34 -17.32 -18.73 -7.99
CA GLY A 34 -16.82 -17.35 -7.94
C GLY A 34 -15.32 -17.18 -8.21
N ILE A 35 -14.58 -18.26 -8.50
CA ILE A 35 -13.15 -18.23 -8.82
C ILE A 35 -12.99 -18.03 -10.33
N LYS A 36 -12.63 -16.81 -10.73
CA LYS A 36 -12.36 -16.43 -12.12
C LYS A 36 -11.18 -15.47 -12.20
N VAL A 37 -10.61 -15.33 -13.39
CA VAL A 37 -9.53 -14.36 -13.64
C VAL A 37 -9.95 -12.97 -13.18
N GLY A 38 -9.04 -12.27 -12.49
CA GLY A 38 -9.24 -10.97 -11.86
C GLY A 38 -9.87 -11.01 -10.47
N LYS A 39 -10.36 -12.17 -9.99
CA LYS A 39 -10.90 -12.27 -8.61
C LYS A 39 -9.80 -12.42 -7.58
N VAL A 40 -10.04 -11.81 -6.43
CA VAL A 40 -9.18 -11.95 -5.25
C VAL A 40 -9.63 -13.16 -4.46
N ILE A 41 -8.66 -13.97 -4.04
CA ILE A 41 -8.86 -15.11 -3.16
C ILE A 41 -7.99 -14.93 -1.92
N GLU A 42 -8.53 -15.27 -0.75
CA GLU A 42 -7.79 -15.28 0.51
C GLU A 42 -7.53 -16.72 0.94
N VAL A 43 -6.29 -17.07 1.27
CA VAL A 43 -5.94 -18.43 1.72
C VAL A 43 -6.15 -18.56 3.23
N LEU A 44 -7.28 -19.14 3.63
CA LEU A 44 -7.64 -19.27 5.05
C LEU A 44 -6.89 -20.39 5.76
N SER A 45 -6.67 -21.51 5.08
CA SER A 45 -5.86 -22.60 5.61
C SER A 45 -5.32 -23.50 4.50
N ARG A 46 -4.18 -24.14 4.78
CA ARG A 46 -3.54 -25.10 3.87
C ARG A 46 -3.80 -26.57 4.24
N GLY A 47 -4.57 -26.82 5.31
CA GLY A 47 -4.60 -28.10 6.03
C GLY A 47 -3.25 -28.38 6.73
N ALA A 48 -3.26 -28.99 7.92
CA ALA A 48 -2.03 -29.27 8.69
C ALA A 48 -1.00 -30.08 7.86
N ASP A 49 0.29 -29.83 8.13
CA ASP A 49 1.51 -30.09 7.34
C ASP A 49 1.81 -31.52 6.84
N TYR A 50 0.86 -32.45 6.88
CA TYR A 50 1.03 -33.82 6.35
C TYR A 50 -0.17 -34.26 5.50
N GLY A 51 0.09 -34.38 4.19
CA GLY A 51 -0.75 -35.08 3.22
C GLY A 51 -1.88 -34.25 2.60
N TYR A 52 -1.91 -34.19 1.26
CA TYR A 52 -3.01 -33.98 0.29
C TYR A 52 -4.35 -33.29 0.71
N LYS A 53 -4.38 -32.48 1.76
CA LYS A 53 -5.59 -31.81 2.23
C LYS A 53 -5.95 -30.65 1.29
N PRO A 54 -7.24 -30.45 1.00
CA PRO A 54 -7.71 -29.31 0.23
C PRO A 54 -7.26 -27.99 0.87
N LEU A 55 -7.06 -26.98 0.04
CA LEU A 55 -6.97 -25.59 0.50
C LEU A 55 -8.36 -25.11 0.89
N VAL A 56 -8.45 -24.32 1.95
CA VAL A 56 -9.65 -23.53 2.23
C VAL A 56 -9.33 -22.10 1.80
N VAL A 57 -10.11 -21.57 0.87
CA VAL A 57 -9.99 -20.19 0.41
C VAL A 57 -11.29 -19.44 0.59
N SER A 58 -11.22 -18.13 0.87
CA SER A 58 -12.38 -17.24 0.86
C SER A 58 -12.44 -16.50 -0.47
N VAL A 59 -13.61 -16.49 -1.11
CA VAL A 59 -13.87 -15.76 -2.36
C VAL A 59 -15.21 -15.07 -2.26
N GLY A 60 -15.21 -13.74 -2.33
CA GLY A 60 -16.45 -12.96 -2.19
C GLY A 60 -17.15 -13.15 -0.84
N GLY A 61 -16.40 -13.44 0.23
CA GLY A 61 -16.92 -13.68 1.58
C GLY A 61 -17.45 -15.10 1.84
N GLY A 62 -17.36 -16.00 0.85
CA GLY A 62 -17.71 -17.41 1.01
C GLY A 62 -16.48 -18.33 1.04
N ASP A 63 -16.50 -19.32 1.92
CA ASP A 63 -15.40 -20.28 2.09
C ASP A 63 -15.57 -21.50 1.18
N ILE A 64 -14.50 -21.83 0.46
CA ILE A 64 -14.49 -22.88 -0.56
C ILE A 64 -13.32 -23.83 -0.30
N LEU A 65 -13.61 -25.12 -0.31
CA LEU A 65 -12.61 -26.19 -0.33
C LEU A 65 -12.13 -26.42 -1.76
N ILE A 66 -10.82 -26.26 -1.99
CA ILE A 66 -10.17 -26.50 -3.28
C ILE A 66 -9.19 -27.68 -3.15
N PRO A 67 -9.48 -28.82 -3.81
CA PRO A 67 -8.53 -29.93 -3.89
C PRO A 67 -7.21 -29.51 -4.52
N ARG A 68 -6.09 -30.09 -4.08
CA ARG A 68 -4.73 -29.72 -4.54
C ARG A 68 -4.52 -29.82 -6.05
N GLY A 69 -5.13 -30.79 -6.72
CA GLY A 69 -5.08 -30.94 -8.18
C GLY A 69 -5.93 -29.93 -8.95
N ILE A 70 -6.86 -29.25 -8.28
CA ILE A 70 -7.56 -28.08 -8.82
C ILE A 70 -6.74 -26.81 -8.52
N ALA A 71 -6.20 -26.68 -7.31
CA ALA A 71 -5.34 -25.56 -6.93
C ALA A 71 -4.07 -25.45 -7.80
N SER A 72 -3.50 -26.58 -8.26
CA SER A 72 -2.36 -26.57 -9.20
C SER A 72 -2.68 -25.96 -10.56
N LYS A 73 -3.96 -25.81 -10.91
CA LYS A 73 -4.42 -25.23 -12.16
C LYS A 73 -4.80 -23.76 -12.03
N ILE A 74 -4.77 -23.21 -10.82
CA ILE A 74 -5.08 -21.81 -10.54
C ILE A 74 -3.75 -21.10 -10.32
N TYR A 75 -3.44 -20.18 -11.22
CA TYR A 75 -2.27 -19.33 -11.11
C TYR A 75 -2.71 -18.00 -10.55
N VAL A 76 -2.04 -17.64 -9.47
CA VAL A 76 -2.29 -16.42 -8.73
C VAL A 76 -1.02 -15.59 -8.71
N GLY A 77 -1.23 -14.31 -8.55
CA GLY A 77 -0.19 -13.31 -8.42
C GLY A 77 -0.81 -12.04 -7.89
N ASP A 78 0.03 -11.03 -7.79
CA ASP A 78 -0.27 -9.72 -7.26
C ASP A 78 -0.81 -9.75 -5.83
N LYS A 79 -0.28 -8.86 -5.00
CA LYS A 79 -0.76 -8.66 -3.63
C LYS A 79 -1.19 -7.23 -3.48
N LEU A 80 -2.13 -6.97 -2.57
CA LEU A 80 -2.34 -5.60 -2.13
C LEU A 80 -1.07 -5.13 -1.43
N LEU A 81 -0.71 -3.86 -1.62
CA LEU A 81 0.45 -3.26 -0.96
C LEU A 81 0.38 -3.45 0.56
N ILE A 82 -0.83 -3.40 1.13
CA ILE A 82 -1.09 -3.66 2.56
C ILE A 82 -0.63 -5.05 3.03
N ASP A 83 -0.58 -6.05 2.15
CA ASP A 83 -0.23 -7.42 2.52
C ASP A 83 1.27 -7.72 2.40
N PHE A 84 2.11 -6.71 2.14
CA PHE A 84 3.56 -6.86 2.08
C PHE A 84 4.25 -6.56 3.41
N GLU A 85 5.09 -7.50 3.84
CA GLU A 85 6.05 -7.28 4.94
C GLU A 85 7.33 -6.62 4.43
N VAL A 86 7.96 -7.18 3.40
CA VAL A 86 9.13 -6.63 2.69
C VAL A 86 9.20 -7.27 1.31
N GLY A 87 9.78 -6.58 0.33
CA GLY A 87 10.02 -7.17 -0.99
C GLY A 87 10.16 -6.14 -2.09
N GLU A 88 10.07 -6.59 -3.34
CA GLU A 88 10.07 -5.74 -4.52
C GLU A 88 8.90 -6.10 -5.42
N GLY A 89 8.41 -5.13 -6.18
CA GLY A 89 7.32 -5.37 -7.11
C GLY A 89 7.03 -4.21 -8.03
N VAL A 90 6.07 -4.42 -8.91
CA VAL A 90 5.59 -3.44 -9.88
C VAL A 90 4.20 -2.98 -9.50
N VAL A 91 4.01 -1.68 -9.35
CA VAL A 91 2.76 -1.10 -8.86
C VAL A 91 1.68 -1.06 -9.94
N ASN A 92 0.46 -1.36 -9.53
CA ASN A 92 -0.79 -1.07 -10.23
C ASN A 92 -1.73 -0.24 -9.33
N VAL A 93 -2.17 0.91 -9.84
CA VAL A 93 -3.05 1.89 -9.17
C VAL A 93 -4.42 2.03 -9.83
N ASP A 94 -4.80 1.15 -10.76
CA ASP A 94 -6.03 1.29 -11.57
C ASP A 94 -7.33 1.29 -10.75
N GLU A 95 -7.30 0.68 -9.56
CA GLU A 95 -8.46 0.63 -8.65
C GLU A 95 -8.61 1.92 -7.81
N LEU A 96 -7.68 2.87 -7.92
CA LEU A 96 -7.76 4.17 -7.26
C LEU A 96 -8.55 5.20 -8.09
N ASN A 97 -9.11 6.19 -7.39
CA ASN A 97 -9.72 7.34 -8.07
C ASN A 97 -8.65 8.28 -8.67
N LYS A 98 -9.04 9.07 -9.69
CA LYS A 98 -8.13 9.98 -10.42
C LYS A 98 -7.32 10.91 -9.51
N SER A 99 -7.94 11.42 -8.44
CA SER A 99 -7.27 12.32 -7.49
C SER A 99 -6.17 11.61 -6.72
N SER A 100 -6.42 10.38 -6.28
CA SER A 100 -5.42 9.53 -5.61
C SER A 100 -4.27 9.16 -6.54
N ILE A 101 -4.57 8.82 -7.80
CA ILE A 101 -3.54 8.52 -8.81
C ILE A 101 -2.65 9.75 -9.02
N HIS A 102 -3.24 10.92 -9.27
CA HIS A 102 -2.46 12.15 -9.48
C HIS A 102 -1.59 12.53 -8.27
N ALA A 103 -2.07 12.28 -7.05
CA ALA A 103 -1.29 12.48 -5.84
C ALA A 103 -0.10 11.52 -5.72
N LEU A 104 -0.27 10.26 -6.11
CA LEU A 104 0.78 9.25 -6.13
C LEU A 104 1.82 9.50 -7.22
N GLU A 105 1.41 9.99 -8.39
CA GLU A 105 2.31 10.37 -9.49
C GLU A 105 3.32 11.43 -9.06
N LYS A 106 2.91 12.40 -8.22
CA LYS A 106 3.81 13.42 -7.64
C LYS A 106 4.89 12.82 -6.73
N LEU A 107 4.64 11.62 -6.20
CA LEU A 107 5.59 10.85 -5.39
C LEU A 107 6.36 9.82 -6.23
N GLY A 108 6.23 9.86 -7.55
CA GLY A 108 6.85 8.89 -8.46
C GLY A 108 6.13 7.54 -8.52
N ILE A 109 4.95 7.39 -7.92
CA ILE A 109 4.19 6.14 -7.90
C ILE A 109 3.13 6.16 -9.01
N TYR A 110 3.29 5.31 -10.01
CA TYR A 110 2.39 5.16 -11.16
C TYR A 110 2.37 3.71 -11.66
N ASN A 111 1.43 3.37 -12.53
CA ASN A 111 1.35 2.03 -13.12
C ASN A 111 2.66 1.61 -13.78
N GLY A 112 3.18 0.44 -13.43
CA GLY A 112 4.40 -0.11 -14.02
C GLY A 112 5.70 0.33 -13.33
N VAL A 113 5.64 1.22 -12.33
CA VAL A 113 6.84 1.60 -11.59
C VAL A 113 7.29 0.47 -10.66
N LYS A 114 8.61 0.24 -10.61
CA LYS A 114 9.23 -0.67 -9.65
C LYS A 114 9.35 0.02 -8.29
N VAL A 115 9.01 -0.73 -7.23
CA VAL A 115 9.13 -0.27 -5.85
C VAL A 115 9.83 -1.32 -5.00
N GLU A 116 10.59 -0.85 -4.02
CA GLU A 116 11.11 -1.68 -2.94
C GLU A 116 10.27 -1.42 -1.68
N ILE A 117 9.54 -2.43 -1.21
CA ILE A 117 8.66 -2.35 -0.06
C ILE A 117 9.46 -2.69 1.19
N LYS A 118 9.50 -1.75 2.14
CA LYS A 118 10.20 -1.88 3.42
C LYS A 118 9.28 -2.35 4.55
N GLY A 119 7.96 -2.37 4.29
CA GLY A 119 6.96 -2.82 5.24
C GLY A 119 6.41 -1.71 6.11
N TYR A 120 6.01 -2.10 7.31
CA TYR A 120 5.45 -1.21 8.31
C TYR A 120 6.54 -0.69 9.24
N GLU A 121 6.55 0.63 9.49
CA GLU A 121 7.31 1.19 10.61
C GLU A 121 6.37 1.68 11.71
N ASN A 122 6.93 1.82 12.90
CA ASN A 122 6.26 2.47 14.02
C ASN A 122 5.92 3.93 13.67
N GLU A 123 4.80 4.40 14.22
CA GLU A 123 4.39 5.78 14.08
C GLU A 123 5.44 6.70 14.74
N LYS A 124 5.75 7.81 14.08
CA LYS A 124 6.71 8.82 14.55
C LYS A 124 5.98 10.15 14.70
N LEU A 125 6.46 10.95 15.65
CA LEU A 125 6.01 12.33 15.83
C LEU A 125 7.07 13.27 15.24
N TYR A 126 6.65 14.09 14.29
CA TYR A 126 7.50 15.09 13.64
C TYR A 126 7.14 16.45 14.19
N THR A 127 8.16 17.22 14.58
CA THR A 127 8.02 18.63 14.91
C THR A 127 8.55 19.45 13.74
N PHE A 128 7.69 20.28 13.16
CA PHE A 128 8.04 21.20 12.10
C PHE A 128 7.88 22.64 12.55
N LYS A 129 8.77 23.50 12.09
CA LYS A 129 8.58 24.94 12.12
C LYS A 129 8.11 25.39 10.74
N VAL A 130 6.97 26.05 10.66
CA VAL A 130 6.42 26.61 9.43
C VAL A 130 6.25 28.11 9.62
N ASP A 131 7.06 28.88 8.89
CA ASP A 131 7.32 30.29 9.17
C ASP A 131 7.68 30.50 10.67
N ASP A 132 6.83 31.20 11.43
CA ASP A 132 7.03 31.46 12.87
C ASP A 132 6.29 30.48 13.79
N ASN A 133 5.55 29.50 13.24
CA ASN A 133 4.73 28.58 14.02
C ASN A 133 5.39 27.20 14.14
N GLU A 134 5.28 26.58 15.31
CA GLU A 134 5.68 25.19 15.51
C GLU A 134 4.44 24.28 15.47
N ILE A 135 4.53 23.17 14.75
CA ILE A 135 3.49 22.17 14.64
C ILE A 135 4.05 20.77 14.84
N LYS A 136 3.29 19.95 15.59
CA LYS A 136 3.56 18.52 15.75
C LYS A 136 2.55 17.71 14.94
N LEU A 137 3.07 16.78 14.14
CA LEU A 137 2.32 15.94 13.21
C LEU A 137 2.81 14.49 13.29
N CYS A 138 1.89 13.53 13.35
CA CYS A 138 2.28 12.11 13.26
C CYS A 138 2.66 11.74 11.82
N SER A 139 3.26 10.56 11.61
CA SER A 139 3.69 10.07 10.29
C SER A 139 2.60 10.21 9.22
N GLY A 140 1.37 9.83 9.54
CA GLY A 140 0.24 9.88 8.61
C GLY A 140 -0.16 11.29 8.16
N GLU A 141 0.06 12.29 9.01
CA GLU A 141 -0.24 13.69 8.70
C GLU A 141 0.92 14.35 7.97
N SER A 142 2.14 14.07 8.42
CA SER A 142 3.38 14.54 7.82
C SER A 142 3.53 14.05 6.38
N ALA A 143 3.18 12.79 6.10
CA ALA A 143 3.23 12.20 4.77
C ALA A 143 2.25 12.84 3.76
N LYS A 144 1.26 13.61 4.25
CA LYS A 144 0.31 14.32 3.41
C LYS A 144 0.79 15.71 3.02
N ILE A 145 1.88 16.22 3.60
CA ILE A 145 2.44 17.53 3.22
C ILE A 145 3.53 17.28 2.18
N LEU A 146 3.43 17.96 1.03
CA LEU A 146 4.42 17.90 -0.03
C LEU A 146 5.34 19.13 0.04
N VAL A 147 6.64 18.88 -0.04
CA VAL A 147 7.69 19.88 0.11
C VAL A 147 8.59 19.83 -1.11
N ASP A 148 8.90 21.00 -1.66
CA ASP A 148 10.00 21.18 -2.60
C ASP A 148 11.30 21.39 -1.82
N GLU A 149 12.21 20.42 -1.92
CA GLU A 149 13.57 20.47 -1.41
C GLU A 149 14.54 20.45 -2.60
N GLY A 150 14.99 21.64 -3.04
CA GLY A 150 15.99 21.76 -4.10
C GLY A 150 15.50 21.38 -5.50
N GLY A 151 14.23 21.65 -5.82
CA GLY A 151 13.59 21.31 -7.10
C GLY A 151 12.96 19.91 -7.11
N LYS A 152 12.96 19.20 -5.98
CA LYS A 152 12.45 17.85 -5.83
C LYS A 152 11.25 17.83 -4.89
N ILE A 153 10.15 17.25 -5.36
CA ILE A 153 8.94 17.10 -4.56
C ILE A 153 9.05 15.83 -3.70
N ILE A 154 9.03 16.01 -2.39
CA ILE A 154 9.08 14.94 -1.39
C ILE A 154 7.97 15.10 -0.36
N GLN A 155 7.74 14.08 0.45
CA GLN A 155 6.88 14.19 1.63
C GLN A 155 7.63 14.86 2.78
N ALA A 156 6.93 15.59 3.66
CA ALA A 156 7.55 16.23 4.81
C ALA A 156 8.22 15.22 5.78
N THR A 157 7.79 13.95 5.79
CA THR A 157 8.46 12.87 6.52
C THR A 157 9.91 12.64 6.06
N SER A 158 10.18 12.85 4.78
CA SER A 158 11.47 12.63 4.14
C SER A 158 12.33 13.90 4.07
N LEU A 159 11.79 15.05 4.51
CA LEU A 159 12.49 16.34 4.50
C LEU A 159 13.80 16.24 5.28
N SER A 160 14.93 16.61 4.68
CA SER A 160 16.23 16.49 5.37
C SER A 160 16.34 17.53 6.49
N LYS A 161 16.12 18.81 6.15
CA LYS A 161 16.12 19.94 7.08
C LYS A 161 15.08 20.99 6.72
N LYS A 162 15.08 21.54 5.51
CA LYS A 162 14.29 22.73 5.15
C LYS A 162 13.82 22.69 3.70
N GLY A 163 12.62 23.20 3.43
CA GLY A 163 12.08 23.31 2.08
C GLY A 163 10.87 24.24 2.01
N LYS A 164 10.17 24.24 0.88
CA LYS A 164 8.93 25.00 0.71
C LYS A 164 7.74 24.09 0.50
N ILE A 165 6.65 24.32 1.20
CA ILE A 165 5.42 23.56 1.01
C ILE A 165 4.90 23.84 -0.41
N CYS A 166 4.81 22.81 -1.24
CA CYS A 166 4.35 22.93 -2.63
C CYS A 166 2.98 22.27 -2.87
N GLY A 167 2.45 21.58 -1.85
CA GLY A 167 1.11 21.01 -1.92
C GLY A 167 0.80 20.08 -0.74
N TYR A 168 -0.31 19.36 -0.85
CA TYR A 168 -0.71 18.35 0.12
C TYR A 168 -1.58 17.26 -0.53
N ILE A 169 -1.67 16.12 0.15
CA ILE A 169 -2.45 14.93 -0.24
C ILE A 169 -3.44 14.62 0.88
N GLY A 170 -4.65 15.17 0.83
CA GLY A 170 -5.65 14.94 1.88
C GLY A 170 -7.00 15.58 1.55
N GLY A 171 -8.05 15.10 2.21
CA GLY A 171 -9.38 15.69 2.11
C GLY A 171 -9.53 16.96 2.95
N GLU A 172 -10.72 17.55 2.91
CA GLU A 172 -11.05 18.81 3.59
C GLU A 172 -10.79 18.77 5.11
N GLU A 173 -11.03 17.63 5.76
CA GLU A 173 -10.80 17.47 7.20
C GLU A 173 -9.33 17.67 7.59
N PHE A 174 -8.41 17.05 6.82
CA PHE A 174 -6.97 17.22 7.02
C PHE A 174 -6.58 18.68 6.78
N LEU A 175 -7.07 19.26 5.69
CA LEU A 175 -6.77 20.65 5.36
C LEU A 175 -7.27 21.62 6.44
N LYS A 176 -8.48 21.43 6.96
CA LYS A 176 -9.03 22.24 8.04
C LYS A 176 -8.14 22.18 9.29
N LYS A 177 -7.76 20.98 9.73
CA LYS A 177 -6.87 20.79 10.89
C LYS A 177 -5.51 21.49 10.71
N ILE A 178 -4.95 21.43 9.50
CA ILE A 178 -3.68 22.09 9.20
C ILE A 178 -3.85 23.62 9.14
N LYS A 179 -4.93 24.11 8.52
CA LYS A 179 -5.22 25.55 8.43
C LYS A 179 -5.46 26.19 9.79
N GLU A 180 -6.12 25.49 10.71
CA GLU A 180 -6.31 25.95 12.10
C GLU A 180 -4.97 26.19 12.82
N LYS A 181 -3.91 25.46 12.45
CA LYS A 181 -2.60 25.55 13.08
C LYS A 181 -1.62 26.45 12.33
N LEU A 182 -1.72 26.51 11.00
CA LEU A 182 -0.73 27.16 10.13
C LEU A 182 -1.28 28.35 9.32
N GLY A 183 -2.58 28.62 9.40
CA GLY A 183 -3.28 29.63 8.59
C GLY A 183 -3.84 29.08 7.27
N GLU A 184 -4.65 29.87 6.56
CA GLU A 184 -5.41 29.39 5.40
C GLU A 184 -4.56 29.02 4.17
N ASP A 185 -3.44 29.71 3.95
CA ASP A 185 -2.55 29.51 2.80
C ASP A 185 -1.22 28.89 3.23
N ILE A 186 -1.16 27.56 3.21
CA ILE A 186 0.07 26.83 3.59
C ILE A 186 1.05 26.63 2.44
N VAL A 187 0.60 26.71 1.19
CA VAL A 187 1.46 26.53 0.01
C VAL A 187 2.34 27.77 -0.16
N GLY A 188 3.62 27.56 -0.43
CA GLY A 188 4.64 28.60 -0.54
C GLY A 188 5.37 28.89 0.78
N LYS A 189 4.80 28.48 1.91
CA LYS A 189 5.42 28.65 3.24
C LYS A 189 6.69 27.84 3.38
N GLU A 190 7.62 28.38 4.15
CA GLU A 190 8.85 27.69 4.47
C GLU A 190 8.62 26.72 5.61
N ILE A 191 9.12 25.48 5.46
CA ILE A 191 9.01 24.43 6.46
C ILE A 191 10.39 23.92 6.83
N GLU A 192 10.66 23.81 8.13
CA GLU A 192 11.88 23.24 8.70
C GLU A 192 11.51 22.07 9.61
N LYS A 193 12.21 20.94 9.45
CA LYS A 193 12.11 19.78 10.34
C LYS A 193 13.00 20.01 11.56
N ILE A 194 12.37 20.18 12.71
CA ILE A 194 13.06 20.48 13.98
C ILE A 194 13.48 19.19 14.67
N SER A 195 12.57 18.22 14.79
CA SER A 195 12.84 16.96 15.47
C SER A 195 11.94 15.83 15.01
N VAL A 196 12.38 14.60 15.27
CA VAL A 196 11.62 13.36 15.09
C VAL A 196 11.75 12.55 16.37
N SER A 197 10.64 12.10 16.94
CA SER A 197 10.62 11.19 18.09
C SER A 197 9.72 9.99 17.80
N GLU A 198 9.80 8.96 18.65
CA GLU A 198 8.80 7.88 18.63
C GLU A 198 7.39 8.46 18.85
N GLY A 199 6.39 7.80 18.28
CA GLY A 199 4.99 8.17 18.44
C GLY A 199 4.58 8.20 19.90
N SER A 200 3.88 9.26 20.29
CA SER A 200 3.31 9.41 21.63
C SER A 200 1.85 8.94 21.64
N PHE A 201 1.17 9.01 22.80
CA PHE A 201 -0.28 8.84 22.92
C PHE A 201 -1.11 9.79 22.03
N GLU A 202 -0.50 10.85 21.48
CA GLU A 202 -1.11 11.74 20.50
C GLU A 202 -1.25 11.08 19.12
N CYS A 203 -0.42 10.08 18.84
CA CYS A 203 -0.43 9.26 17.64
C CYS A 203 -1.26 8.00 17.90
N LYS A 204 -2.55 8.05 17.57
CA LYS A 204 -3.53 6.99 17.89
C LYS A 204 -3.62 5.86 16.86
N SER A 205 -2.61 5.65 16.01
CA SER A 205 -2.72 4.77 14.83
C SER A 205 -1.47 3.91 14.60
N ASN A 206 -1.22 2.97 15.52
CA ASN A 206 -0.23 1.91 15.27
C ASN A 206 -0.62 1.09 14.02
N GLY A 207 0.33 0.92 13.09
CA GLY A 207 0.24 -0.07 12.00
C GLY A 207 -0.43 0.38 10.70
N GLU A 208 -0.55 1.69 10.45
CA GLU A 208 -1.31 2.20 9.29
C GLU A 208 -0.47 2.75 8.13
N MET A 209 0.86 2.66 8.18
CA MET A 209 1.73 3.26 7.15
C MET A 209 2.70 2.24 6.60
N ILE A 210 2.73 2.13 5.28
CA ILE A 210 3.71 1.33 4.54
C ILE A 210 4.77 2.24 3.96
N PHE A 211 6.02 1.83 4.17
CA PHE A 211 7.20 2.48 3.66
C PHE A 211 7.66 1.73 2.42
N LEU A 212 7.91 2.48 1.36
CA LEU A 212 8.44 1.94 0.12
C LEU A 212 9.49 2.91 -0.45
N LYS A 213 10.37 2.39 -1.28
CA LYS A 213 11.27 3.19 -2.10
C LYS A 213 10.85 3.17 -3.55
N VAL A 214 10.92 4.34 -4.18
CA VAL A 214 10.81 4.53 -5.63
C VAL A 214 12.13 5.10 -6.12
N GLY A 215 12.96 4.26 -6.74
CA GLY A 215 14.36 4.62 -6.97
C GLY A 215 15.06 4.87 -5.62
N ASP A 216 15.66 6.06 -5.46
CA ASP A 216 16.35 6.43 -4.21
C ASP A 216 15.42 7.07 -3.17
N GLU A 217 14.15 7.33 -3.51
CA GLU A 217 13.24 8.10 -2.66
C GLU A 217 12.39 7.24 -1.74
N SER A 218 12.41 7.57 -0.45
CA SER A 218 11.51 7.00 0.54
C SER A 218 10.13 7.67 0.49
N VAL A 219 9.11 6.85 0.26
CA VAL A 219 7.71 7.26 0.21
C VAL A 219 6.90 6.48 1.25
N VAL A 220 5.98 7.18 1.91
CA VAL A 220 5.09 6.63 2.92
C VAL A 220 3.65 6.65 2.41
N ILE A 221 3.02 5.48 2.40
CA ILE A 221 1.64 5.27 1.95
C ILE A 221 0.78 4.85 3.14
N GLY A 222 -0.28 5.62 3.40
CA GLY A 222 -1.26 5.26 4.41
C GLY A 222 -2.15 4.09 3.99
N LYS A 223 -2.60 3.34 4.99
CA LYS A 223 -3.39 2.10 4.89
C LYS A 223 -4.53 2.19 3.90
N GLY A 224 -5.35 3.24 3.98
CA GLY A 224 -6.51 3.40 3.09
C GLY A 224 -6.16 3.51 1.59
N LYS A 225 -4.92 3.90 1.24
CA LYS A 225 -4.41 3.79 -0.14
C LYS A 225 -3.76 2.43 -0.39
N ALA A 226 -2.95 1.94 0.55
CA ALA A 226 -2.27 0.65 0.43
C ALA A 226 -3.23 -0.54 0.23
N GLU A 227 -4.44 -0.47 0.80
CA GLU A 227 -5.52 -1.46 0.61
C GLU A 227 -6.11 -1.49 -0.81
N LYS A 228 -5.69 -0.58 -1.70
CA LYS A 228 -6.22 -0.43 -3.07
C LYS A 228 -5.12 -0.41 -4.13
N ILE A 229 -3.86 -0.43 -3.70
CA ILE A 229 -2.71 -0.50 -4.59
C ILE A 229 -2.34 -1.96 -4.73
N TRP A 230 -2.36 -2.47 -5.96
CA TRP A 230 -1.88 -3.81 -6.27
C TRP A 230 -0.40 -3.74 -6.60
N VAL A 231 0.33 -4.78 -6.24
CA VAL A 231 1.74 -4.92 -6.56
C VAL A 231 1.98 -6.31 -7.13
N ASP A 232 2.40 -6.35 -8.38
CA ASP A 232 2.86 -7.55 -9.04
C ASP A 232 4.20 -7.95 -8.40
N LEU A 233 4.26 -9.18 -7.89
CA LEU A 233 5.47 -9.70 -7.28
C LEU A 233 6.60 -9.73 -8.32
N TYR A 234 7.78 -9.24 -7.95
CA TYR A 234 9.00 -9.51 -8.71
C TYR A 234 9.65 -10.75 -8.10
N ASN A 235 9.52 -11.90 -8.75
CA ASN A 235 10.43 -13.00 -8.46
C ASN A 235 11.72 -12.70 -9.21
N GLY A 236 12.80 -12.42 -8.48
CA GLY A 236 14.15 -12.44 -9.03
C GLY A 236 14.49 -13.80 -9.65
#